data_AF-A0A497G933-F1
#
_entry.id   AF-A0A497G933-F1
#
_cell.length_a   1.000
_cell.length_b   1.000
_cell.length_c   1.000
_cell.angle_alpha   90.00
_cell.angle_beta   90.00
_cell.angle_gamma   90.00
#
_symmetry.space_group_name_H-M   'P 1'
#
loop_
_entity.id
_entity.type
_entity.pdbx_description
1 polymer ?
#
loop_
_entity_poly.entity_id
_entity_poly.type
_entity_poly.pdbx_seq_one_letter_code
_entity_poly.pdbx_strand_id
1 'polypeptide(L)'
;KSIERIADHAQKIASNLLKLVDDIKSKEEVFNKIKEIIISVQGTFKDSVKAFIERKRELAHHLLNARAKKFAENEAKWVNKVIVLNDIRMFALLRLILDSLQRITDYSMDIAEATIDLTVK
;
A
#
# COMPACT_ATOMS: atom_id res chain seq x y z
N LYS A 1 -8.44 8.54 13.11
CA LYS A 1 -8.02 7.14 13.38
C LYS A 1 -7.35 6.47 12.17
N SER A 2 -7.88 6.59 10.95
CA SER A 2 -7.26 5.97 9.75
C SER A 2 -5.83 6.48 9.47
N ILE A 3 -5.56 7.79 9.60
CA ILE A 3 -4.22 8.37 9.39
C ILE A 3 -3.18 7.83 10.40
N GLU A 4 -3.56 7.73 11.67
CA GLU A 4 -2.70 7.15 12.73
C GLU A 4 -2.33 5.71 12.41
N ARG A 5 -3.32 4.88 12.04
CA ARG A 5 -3.06 3.49 11.63
C ARG A 5 -2.17 3.39 10.39
N ILE A 6 -2.31 4.31 9.43
CA ILE A 6 -1.41 4.39 8.27
C ILE A 6 0.03 4.67 8.73
N ALA A 7 0.22 5.58 9.69
CA ALA A 7 1.54 5.87 10.26
C ALA A 7 2.15 4.63 10.95
N ASP A 8 1.36 3.87 11.71
CA ASP A 8 1.83 2.62 12.32
C ASP A 8 2.30 1.61 11.27
N HIS A 9 1.58 1.48 10.16
CA HIS A 9 1.99 0.58 9.08
C HIS A 9 3.20 1.10 8.30
N ALA A 10 3.34 2.41 8.13
CA ALA A 10 4.54 3.01 7.58
C ALA A 10 5.78 2.71 8.45
N GLN A 11 5.63 2.78 9.78
CA GLN A 11 6.68 2.40 10.72
C GLN A 11 7.04 0.90 10.60
N LYS A 12 6.04 0.01 10.49
CA LYS A 12 6.27 -1.42 10.26
C LYS A 12 7.02 -1.69 8.96
N ILE A 13 6.66 -1.01 7.87
CA ILE A 13 7.36 -1.11 6.58
C ILE A 13 8.83 -0.72 6.75
N ALA A 14 9.11 0.42 7.36
CA ALA A 14 10.48 0.89 7.59
C ALA A 14 11.29 -0.12 8.42
N SER A 15 10.69 -0.67 9.49
CA SER A 15 11.36 -1.64 10.36
C SER A 15 11.72 -2.95 9.66
N ASN A 16 10.88 -3.42 8.73
CA ASN A 16 11.14 -4.64 7.97
C ASN A 16 12.10 -4.40 6.81
N LEU A 17 12.06 -3.22 6.20
CA LEU A 17 13.00 -2.84 5.14
C LEU A 17 14.44 -2.72 5.69
N LEU A 18 14.62 -2.22 6.92
CA LEU A 18 15.92 -2.15 7.56
C LEU A 18 16.59 -3.52 7.71
N LYS A 19 15.80 -4.57 7.96
CA LYS A 19 16.28 -5.96 8.06
C LYS A 19 16.72 -6.56 6.71
N LEU A 20 16.40 -5.88 5.61
CA LEU A 20 16.69 -6.27 4.24
C LEU A 20 17.75 -5.38 3.58
N VAL A 21 18.33 -4.41 4.30
CA VAL A 21 19.18 -3.36 3.69
C VAL A 21 20.38 -3.93 2.93
N ASP A 22 20.99 -5.00 3.45
CA ASP A 22 22.14 -5.65 2.84
C ASP A 22 21.74 -6.48 1.59
N ASP A 23 20.48 -6.93 1.52
CA ASP A 23 19.96 -7.69 0.39
C ASP A 23 19.68 -6.81 -0.84
N ILE A 24 19.44 -5.50 -0.64
CA ILE A 24 18.94 -4.57 -1.67
C ILE A 24 19.82 -4.57 -2.93
N LYS A 25 21.14 -4.45 -2.76
CA LYS A 25 22.07 -4.36 -3.89
C LYS A 25 22.09 -5.63 -4.73
N SER A 26 21.96 -6.79 -4.10
CA SER A 26 22.01 -8.08 -4.78
C SER A 26 20.71 -8.48 -5.46
N LYS A 27 19.60 -7.79 -5.14
CA LYS A 27 18.22 -8.19 -5.53
C LYS A 27 17.41 -7.01 -6.03
N GLU A 28 18.06 -6.11 -6.77
CA GLU A 28 17.52 -4.81 -7.17
C GLU A 28 16.14 -4.91 -7.86
N GLU A 29 15.93 -5.91 -8.73
CA GLU A 29 14.67 -6.08 -9.45
C GLU A 29 13.46 -6.25 -8.50
N VAL A 30 13.63 -7.00 -7.41
CA VAL A 30 12.57 -7.20 -6.41
C VAL A 30 12.27 -5.92 -5.63
N PHE A 31 13.32 -5.18 -5.27
CA PHE A 31 13.17 -3.90 -4.59
C PHE A 31 12.60 -2.81 -5.50
N ASN A 32 12.91 -2.81 -6.79
CA ASN A 32 12.28 -1.92 -7.76
C ASN A 32 10.78 -2.23 -7.87
N LYS A 33 10.40 -3.51 -7.91
CA LYS A 33 8.98 -3.89 -7.96
C LYS A 33 8.22 -3.50 -6.69
N ILE A 34 8.79 -3.72 -5.51
CA ILE A 34 8.12 -3.31 -4.26
C ILE A 34 8.01 -1.79 -4.15
N LYS A 35 9.01 -1.05 -4.66
CA LYS A 35 8.99 0.41 -4.74
C LYS A 35 7.84 0.93 -5.63
N GLU A 36 7.57 0.29 -6.77
CA GLU A 36 6.42 0.63 -7.61
C GLU A 36 5.09 0.49 -6.85
N ILE A 37 4.94 -0.60 -6.09
CA ILE A 37 3.74 -0.84 -5.26
C ILE A 37 3.62 0.24 -4.19
N ILE A 38 4.72 0.56 -3.48
CA ILE A 38 4.75 1.61 -2.46
C ILE A 38 4.31 2.96 -3.05
N ILE A 39 4.83 3.34 -4.23
CA ILE A 39 4.45 4.60 -4.89
C ILE A 39 2.95 4.62 -5.24
N SER A 40 2.41 3.50 -5.74
CA SER A 40 0.98 3.38 -6.04
C SER A 40 0.11 3.54 -4.78
N VAL A 41 0.51 2.91 -3.67
CA VAL A 41 -0.20 3.00 -2.38
C VAL A 41 -0.11 4.41 -1.79
N GLN A 42 1.06 5.06 -1.88
CA GLN A 42 1.22 6.46 -1.48
C GLN A 42 0.32 7.40 -2.30
N GLY A 43 0.19 7.18 -3.61
CA GLY A 43 -0.74 7.94 -4.45
C GLY A 43 -2.18 7.77 -3.97
N THR A 44 -2.61 6.54 -3.71
CA THR A 44 -3.94 6.23 -3.18
C THR A 44 -4.24 6.95 -1.87
N PHE A 45 -3.28 6.93 -0.93
CA PHE A 45 -3.40 7.65 0.33
C PHE A 45 -3.54 9.17 0.10
N LYS A 46 -2.65 9.77 -0.70
CA LYS A 46 -2.70 11.20 -1.01
C LYS A 46 -4.04 11.61 -1.62
N ASP A 47 -4.53 10.83 -2.57
CA ASP A 47 -5.81 11.10 -3.23
C ASP A 47 -6.99 10.97 -2.27
N SER A 48 -6.97 9.99 -1.34
CA SER A 48 -8.01 9.86 -0.31
C SER A 48 -8.05 11.07 0.63
N VAL A 49 -6.89 11.54 1.08
CA VAL A 49 -6.79 12.72 1.95
C VAL A 49 -7.22 13.98 1.20
N LYS A 50 -6.83 14.12 -0.07
CA LYS A 50 -7.26 15.21 -0.93
C LYS A 50 -8.78 15.21 -1.11
N ALA A 51 -9.38 14.05 -1.42
CA ALA A 51 -10.82 13.91 -1.55
C ALA A 51 -11.54 14.36 -0.28
N PHE A 52 -11.04 13.96 0.88
CA PHE A 52 -11.60 14.30 2.18
C PHE A 52 -11.51 15.81 2.48
N ILE A 53 -10.31 16.41 2.38
CA ILE A 53 -10.09 17.83 2.67
C ILE A 53 -10.91 18.71 1.73
N GLU A 54 -10.93 18.38 0.44
CA GLU A 54 -11.62 19.15 -0.59
C GLU A 54 -13.11 18.78 -0.74
N ARG A 55 -13.63 17.84 0.06
CA ARG A 55 -15.00 17.29 -0.02
C ARG A 55 -15.39 16.81 -1.44
N LYS A 56 -14.43 16.25 -2.17
CA LYS A 56 -14.62 15.78 -3.56
C LYS A 56 -15.20 14.36 -3.59
N ARG A 57 -16.53 14.27 -3.54
CA ARG A 57 -17.29 13.01 -3.61
C ARG A 57 -16.91 12.13 -4.81
N GLU A 58 -16.81 12.71 -6.00
CA GLU A 58 -16.47 11.96 -7.23
C GLU A 58 -15.09 11.29 -7.16
N LEU A 59 -14.10 12.00 -6.57
CA LEU A 59 -12.76 11.44 -6.37
C LEU A 59 -12.80 10.27 -5.37
N ALA A 60 -13.58 10.40 -4.29
CA ALA A 60 -13.77 9.33 -3.32
C ALA A 60 -14.43 8.08 -3.94
N HIS A 61 -15.49 8.25 -4.75
CA HIS A 61 -16.12 7.14 -5.50
C HIS A 61 -15.14 6.46 -6.45
N HIS A 62 -14.36 7.24 -7.19
CA HIS A 62 -13.34 6.69 -8.09
C HIS A 62 -12.31 5.83 -7.34
N LEU A 63 -11.84 6.27 -6.16
CA LEU A 63 -10.89 5.53 -5.33
C LEU A 63 -11.45 4.18 -4.87
N LEU A 64 -12.70 4.15 -4.38
CA LEU A 64 -13.37 2.92 -3.96
C LEU A 64 -13.49 1.92 -5.11
N ASN A 65 -13.84 2.38 -6.31
CA ASN A 65 -13.92 1.55 -7.51
C ASN A 65 -12.55 1.02 -7.97
N ALA A 66 -11.50 1.84 -7.85
CA ALA A 66 -10.15 1.46 -8.25
C ALA A 66 -9.50 0.41 -7.33
N ARG A 67 -9.88 0.39 -6.04
CA ARG A 67 -9.36 -0.56 -5.03
C ARG A 67 -9.56 -2.02 -5.43
N ALA A 68 -10.74 -2.36 -5.97
CA ALA A 68 -11.14 -3.74 -6.24
C ALA A 68 -10.26 -4.43 -7.30
N LYS A 69 -9.59 -3.68 -8.18
CA LYS A 69 -8.81 -4.25 -9.30
C LYS A 69 -7.29 -4.22 -9.06
N LYS A 70 -6.75 -3.17 -8.47
CA LYS A 70 -5.30 -2.90 -8.58
C LYS A 70 -4.39 -3.63 -7.59
N PHE A 71 -4.84 -3.88 -6.36
CA PHE A 71 -3.91 -4.42 -5.36
C PHE A 71 -3.68 -5.93 -5.54
N ALA A 72 -4.76 -6.72 -5.67
CA ALA A 72 -4.67 -8.18 -5.80
C ALA A 72 -3.85 -8.62 -7.03
N GLU A 73 -4.01 -7.93 -8.17
CA GLU A 73 -3.25 -8.23 -9.38
C GLU A 73 -1.74 -7.94 -9.22
N ASN A 74 -1.40 -6.86 -8.51
CA ASN A 74 -0.01 -6.50 -8.25
C ASN A 74 0.63 -7.42 -7.21
N GLU A 75 -0.12 -7.84 -6.20
CA GLU A 75 0.32 -8.79 -5.19
C GLU A 75 0.67 -10.15 -5.81
N ALA A 76 -0.22 -10.72 -6.61
CA ALA A 76 0.01 -12.02 -7.25
C ALA A 76 1.25 -12.02 -8.15
N LYS A 77 1.43 -10.96 -8.97
CA LYS A 77 2.62 -10.80 -9.82
C LYS A 77 3.91 -10.70 -9.02
N TRP A 78 3.86 -10.03 -7.86
CA TRP A 78 5.02 -9.85 -7.02
C TRP A 78 5.37 -11.13 -6.26
N VAL A 79 4.39 -11.85 -5.70
CA VAL A 79 4.61 -13.11 -4.97
C VAL A 79 5.30 -14.14 -5.85
N ASN A 80 4.87 -14.27 -7.10
CA ASN A 80 5.50 -15.16 -8.06
C ASN A 80 6.97 -14.83 -8.33
N LYS A 81 7.35 -13.55 -8.34
CA LYS A 81 8.75 -13.13 -8.52
C LYS A 81 9.64 -13.44 -7.30
N VAL A 82 9.09 -13.35 -6.09
CA VAL A 82 9.89 -13.52 -4.87
C VAL A 82 10.07 -14.99 -4.50
N ILE A 83 9.08 -15.84 -4.79
CA ILE A 83 9.19 -17.29 -4.54
C ILE A 83 10.38 -17.91 -5.29
N VAL A 84 10.69 -17.42 -6.49
CA VAL A 84 11.81 -17.93 -7.31
C VAL A 84 13.19 -17.69 -6.69
N LEU A 85 13.30 -16.79 -5.70
CA LEU A 85 14.56 -16.44 -5.05
C LEU A 85 15.01 -17.47 -4.00
N ASN A 86 14.14 -18.41 -3.62
CA ASN A 86 14.41 -19.48 -2.65
C ASN A 86 15.02 -18.99 -1.31
N ASP A 87 14.65 -17.78 -0.89
CA ASP A 87 15.10 -17.15 0.35
C ASP A 87 13.88 -16.87 1.23
N ILE A 88 13.62 -17.80 2.15
CA ILE A 88 12.43 -17.82 3.01
C ILE A 88 12.39 -16.58 3.92
N ARG A 89 13.55 -16.15 4.43
CA ARG A 89 13.65 -14.99 5.32
C ARG A 89 13.21 -13.73 4.58
N MET A 90 13.76 -13.50 3.40
CA MET A 90 13.42 -12.35 2.59
C MET A 90 11.95 -12.39 2.15
N PHE A 91 11.47 -13.55 1.70
CA PHE A 91 10.06 -13.73 1.34
C PHE A 91 9.13 -13.31 2.49
N ALA A 92 9.40 -13.80 3.71
CA ALA A 92 8.60 -13.47 4.88
C ALA A 92 8.63 -11.96 5.21
N LEU A 93 9.81 -11.33 5.19
CA LEU A 93 9.94 -9.90 5.49
C LEU A 93 9.24 -9.01 4.46
N LEU A 94 9.38 -9.34 3.18
CA LEU A 94 8.72 -8.62 2.12
C LEU A 94 7.20 -8.86 2.11
N ARG A 95 6.73 -10.05 2.51
CA ARG A 95 5.31 -10.33 2.74
C ARG A 95 4.71 -9.42 3.81
N LEU A 96 5.41 -9.24 4.93
CA LEU A 96 4.98 -8.31 5.99
C LEU A 96 4.90 -6.85 5.52
N ILE A 97 5.79 -6.45 4.60
CA ILE A 97 5.74 -5.14 3.94
C ILE A 97 4.49 -5.03 3.06
N LEU A 98 4.20 -6.03 2.24
CA LEU A 98 2.99 -6.05 1.41
C LEU A 98 1.71 -6.03 2.23
N ASP A 99 1.62 -6.82 3.29
CA ASP A 99 0.45 -6.84 4.17
C ASP A 99 0.23 -5.45 4.80
N SER A 100 1.33 -4.76 5.17
CA SER A 100 1.25 -3.38 5.68
C SER A 100 0.80 -2.39 4.60
N LEU A 101 1.24 -2.57 3.35
CA LEU A 101 0.79 -1.76 2.21
C LEU A 101 -0.70 -1.96 1.93
N GLN A 102 -1.20 -3.20 2.01
CA GLN A 102 -2.63 -3.49 1.90
C GLN A 102 -3.43 -2.75 2.98
N ARG A 103 -2.94 -2.77 4.23
CA ARG A 103 -3.59 -2.03 5.32
C ARG A 103 -3.62 -0.52 5.09
N ILE A 104 -2.55 0.06 4.54
CA ILE A 104 -2.55 1.49 4.16
C ILE A 104 -3.61 1.76 3.09
N THR A 105 -3.73 0.89 2.09
CA THR A 105 -4.80 0.99 1.08
C THR A 105 -6.17 0.89 1.74
N ASP A 106 -6.41 -0.07 2.64
CA ASP A 106 -7.69 -0.22 3.35
C ASP A 106 -8.06 1.05 4.10
N TYR A 107 -7.15 1.59 4.91
CA TYR A 107 -7.41 2.81 5.67
C TYR A 107 -7.56 4.05 4.79
N SER A 108 -6.96 4.07 3.60
CA SER A 108 -7.20 5.13 2.61
C SER A 108 -8.63 5.06 2.06
N MET A 109 -9.19 3.86 1.96
CA MET A 109 -10.57 3.66 1.51
C MET A 109 -11.57 4.04 2.59
N ASP A 110 -11.26 3.78 3.87
CA ASP A 110 -12.07 4.29 4.98
C ASP A 110 -12.17 5.84 4.95
N ILE A 111 -11.08 6.53 4.55
CA ILE A 111 -11.08 8.00 4.40
C ILE A 111 -11.98 8.42 3.21
N ALA A 112 -11.91 7.70 2.10
CA ALA A 112 -12.77 7.95 0.94
C ALA A 112 -14.25 7.72 1.27
N GLU A 113 -14.58 6.63 1.98
CA GLU A 113 -15.93 6.33 2.43
C GLU A 113 -16.48 7.42 3.36
N ALA A 114 -15.68 7.84 4.36
CA ALA A 114 -16.05 8.97 5.23
C ALA A 114 -16.30 10.27 4.44
N THR A 115 -15.59 10.49 3.32
CA THR A 115 -15.83 11.65 2.44
C THR A 115 -17.21 11.58 1.79
N ILE A 116 -17.60 10.40 1.30
CA ILE A 116 -18.92 10.19 0.69
C ILE A 116 -20.00 10.45 1.74
N ASP A 117 -19.89 9.85 2.93
CA ASP A 117 -20.87 10.02 4.00
C ASP A 117 -21.05 11.49 4.40
N LEU A 118 -19.96 12.25 4.47
CA LEU A 118 -19.99 13.68 4.79
C LEU A 118 -20.55 14.57 3.68
N THR A 119 -20.70 14.06 2.46
CA THR A 119 -21.19 14.81 1.29
C THR A 119 -22.58 14.35 0.80
N VAL A 120 -23.18 13.32 1.42
CA VAL A 120 -24.58 12.92 1.16
C VAL A 120 -25.58 13.89 1.81
N LYS A 121 -25.15 14.76 2.74
CA LYS A 121 -26.02 15.73 3.42
C LYS A 121 -26.30 16.97 2.58
#